data_AF-A0A497JHQ4-F1
#
_entry.id   AF-A0A497JHQ4-F1
#
_cell.length_a   1.000
_cell.length_b   1.000
_cell.length_c   1.000
_cell.angle_alpha   90.00
_cell.angle_beta   90.00
_cell.angle_gamma   90.00
#
_symmetry.space_group_name_H-M   'P 1'
#
loop_
_entity.id
_entity.type
_entity.pdbx_description
1 polymer ?
#
loop_
_entity_poly.entity_id
_entity_poly.type
_entity_poly.pdbx_seq_one_letter_code
_entity_poly.pdbx_strand_id
1 'polypeptide(L)'
;MAKVVMKYKLIGKELQLPKLVGAFIIVIALLMFFKSGAEMIDSWDNIKFVNNCLSMAEGNDVMFKECQDQALKALNIYVRPGQYSLNTKQFLMSIATPIAWLMFWIVVLALGIASYRHGTFEFPVETTVEEKKKVRKRKKA
;
A
#
# COMPACT_ATOMS: atom_id res chain seq x y z
N MET A 1 -31.23 -22.65 12.30
CA MET A 1 -30.40 -21.53 11.80
C MET A 1 -30.24 -21.70 10.31
N ALA A 2 -30.86 -20.84 9.50
CA ALA A 2 -30.78 -20.91 8.05
C ALA A 2 -29.58 -20.08 7.57
N LYS A 3 -28.60 -20.74 6.96
CA LYS A 3 -27.44 -20.10 6.31
C LYS A 3 -27.84 -19.69 4.90
N VAL A 4 -27.80 -18.39 4.59
CA VAL A 4 -27.97 -17.92 3.22
C VAL A 4 -26.69 -17.26 2.74
N VAL A 5 -25.99 -17.95 1.86
CA VAL A 5 -24.86 -17.42 1.09
C VAL A 5 -25.43 -16.46 0.04
N MET A 6 -25.08 -15.17 0.07
CA MET A 6 -25.44 -14.25 -1.01
C MET A 6 -24.69 -14.66 -2.29
N LYS A 7 -25.33 -15.50 -3.09
CA LYS A 7 -24.86 -15.93 -4.41
C LYS A 7 -25.52 -15.04 -5.46
N TYR A 8 -24.82 -14.03 -5.94
CA TYR A 8 -25.24 -13.31 -7.15
C TYR A 8 -24.95 -14.21 -8.36
N LYS A 9 -26.01 -14.82 -8.91
CA LYS A 9 -25.97 -15.56 -10.18
C LYS A 9 -26.07 -14.55 -11.34
N LEU A 10 -24.94 -14.08 -11.85
CA LEU A 10 -24.89 -13.59 -13.23
C LEU A 10 -24.56 -14.79 -14.13
N ILE A 11 -25.49 -15.17 -15.01
CA ILE A 11 -25.25 -16.11 -16.12
C ILE A 11 -24.78 -17.51 -15.64
N GLY A 12 -25.51 -18.13 -14.71
CA GLY A 12 -25.38 -19.56 -14.41
C GLY A 12 -24.11 -20.05 -13.69
N LYS A 13 -23.10 -19.20 -13.46
CA LYS A 13 -21.91 -19.53 -12.64
C LYS A 13 -21.94 -18.79 -11.30
N GLU A 14 -21.60 -19.50 -10.22
CA GLU A 14 -21.45 -18.91 -8.89
C GLU A 14 -20.21 -18.00 -8.88
N LEU A 15 -20.40 -16.69 -8.96
CA LEU A 15 -19.30 -15.72 -8.86
C LEU A 15 -18.77 -15.72 -7.42
N GLN A 16 -17.56 -16.25 -7.23
CA GLN A 16 -16.80 -16.11 -5.99
C GLN A 16 -16.21 -14.70 -5.89
N LEU A 17 -17.10 -13.70 -5.72
CA LEU A 17 -16.78 -12.28 -5.46
C LEU A 17 -15.56 -12.07 -4.53
N PRO A 18 -15.44 -12.74 -3.37
CA PRO A 18 -14.28 -12.57 -2.50
C PRO A 18 -12.94 -12.97 -3.14
N LYS A 19 -12.92 -13.98 -4.03
CA LYS A 19 -11.70 -14.34 -4.76
C LYS A 19 -11.33 -13.30 -5.82
N LEU A 20 -12.33 -12.70 -6.47
CA LEU A 20 -12.08 -11.62 -7.44
C LEU A 20 -11.47 -10.40 -6.74
N VAL A 21 -12.04 -10.01 -5.58
CA VAL A 21 -11.52 -8.91 -4.76
C VAL A 21 -10.11 -9.23 -4.26
N GLY A 22 -9.86 -10.44 -3.76
CA GLY A 22 -8.53 -10.86 -3.34
C GLY A 22 -7.49 -10.80 -4.48
N ALA A 23 -7.84 -11.27 -5.68
CA ALA A 23 -6.97 -11.19 -6.85
C ALA A 23 -6.64 -9.74 -7.24
N PHE A 24 -7.63 -8.85 -7.19
CA PHE A 24 -7.43 -7.43 -7.45
C PHE A 24 -6.49 -6.76 -6.44
N ILE A 25 -6.67 -7.04 -5.15
CA ILE A 25 -5.79 -6.55 -4.09
C ILE A 25 -4.35 -7.03 -4.31
N ILE A 26 -4.16 -8.31 -4.66
CA ILE A 26 -2.82 -8.87 -4.92
C ILE A 26 -2.12 -8.14 -6.08
N VAL A 27 -2.83 -7.90 -7.19
CA VAL A 27 -2.26 -7.19 -8.35
C VAL A 27 -1.87 -5.76 -7.99
N ILE A 28 -2.74 -5.03 -7.29
CA ILE A 28 -2.42 -3.66 -6.83
C ILE A 28 -1.23 -3.68 -5.89
N ALA A 29 -1.21 -4.59 -4.92
CA ALA A 29 -0.11 -4.67 -3.96
C ALA A 29 1.22 -4.99 -4.64
N LEU A 30 1.22 -5.86 -5.66
CA LEU A 30 2.40 -6.13 -6.49
C LEU A 30 2.89 -4.89 -7.23
N LEU A 31 1.99 -4.17 -7.91
CA LEU A 31 2.36 -2.96 -8.64
C LEU A 31 2.94 -1.89 -7.69
N MET A 32 2.30 -1.70 -6.54
CA MET A 32 2.76 -0.74 -5.54
C MET A 32 4.07 -1.18 -4.88
N PHE A 33 4.28 -2.49 -4.68
CA PHE A 33 5.55 -3.03 -4.19
C PHE A 33 6.71 -2.68 -5.14
N PHE A 34 6.54 -2.90 -6.44
CA PHE A 34 7.58 -2.53 -7.43
C PHE A 34 7.81 -1.03 -7.48
N LYS A 35 6.74 -0.22 -7.43
CA LYS A 35 6.85 1.24 -7.38
C LYS A 35 7.65 1.70 -6.15
N SER A 36 7.33 1.21 -4.96
CA SER A 36 8.07 1.54 -3.74
C SER A 36 9.52 1.04 -3.78
N GLY A 37 9.78 -0.09 -4.45
CA GLY A 37 11.14 -0.55 -4.73
C GLY A 37 11.93 0.42 -5.60
N ALA A 38 11.32 0.95 -6.67
CA ALA A 38 11.93 1.97 -7.51
C ALA A 38 12.22 3.27 -6.73
N GLU A 39 11.26 3.75 -5.94
CA GLU A 39 11.43 4.94 -5.10
C GLU A 39 12.55 4.77 -4.06
N MET A 40 12.76 3.54 -3.56
CA MET A 40 13.88 3.23 -2.65
C MET A 40 15.24 3.36 -3.36
N ILE A 41 15.33 2.89 -4.62
CA ILE A 41 16.54 3.00 -5.43
C ILE A 41 16.83 4.47 -5.75
N ASP A 42 15.82 5.22 -6.18
CA ASP A 42 15.95 6.66 -6.45
C ASP A 42 16.41 7.43 -5.21
N SER A 43 15.85 7.10 -4.04
CA SER A 43 16.27 7.69 -2.77
C SER A 43 17.74 7.39 -2.46
N TRP A 44 18.20 6.17 -2.71
CA TRP A 44 19.59 5.77 -2.49
C TRP A 44 20.56 6.54 -3.40
N ASP A 45 20.22 6.70 -4.67
CA ASP A 45 21.05 7.41 -5.63
C ASP A 45 21.06 8.93 -5.36
N ASN A 46 19.93 9.51 -4.98
CA ASN A 46 19.86 10.90 -4.53
C ASN A 46 20.75 11.15 -3.31
N ILE A 47 20.81 10.23 -2.34
CA ILE A 47 21.69 10.35 -1.18
C ILE A 47 23.16 10.33 -1.59
N LYS A 48 23.56 9.39 -2.46
CA LYS A 48 24.94 9.33 -2.97
C LYS A 48 25.31 10.63 -3.69
N PHE A 49 24.41 11.11 -4.54
CA PHE A 49 24.60 12.33 -5.30
C PHE A 49 24.78 13.55 -4.39
N VAL A 50 23.89 13.73 -3.41
CA VAL A 50 23.99 14.82 -2.41
C VAL A 50 25.29 14.72 -1.61
N ASN A 51 25.68 13.52 -1.17
CA ASN A 51 26.91 13.34 -0.40
C ASN A 51 28.16 13.69 -1.23
N ASN A 52 28.19 13.29 -2.50
CA ASN A 52 29.27 13.64 -3.42
C ASN A 52 29.28 15.16 -3.70
N CYS A 53 28.11 15.78 -3.88
CA CYS A 53 27.97 17.22 -4.08
C CYS A 53 28.53 17.99 -2.88
N LEU A 54 28.15 17.61 -1.66
CA LEU A 54 28.64 18.23 -0.42
C LEU A 54 30.16 18.08 -0.25
N SER A 55 30.74 16.93 -0.64
CA SER A 55 32.19 16.75 -0.60
C SER A 55 32.93 17.60 -1.64
N MET A 56 32.33 17.88 -2.79
CA MET A 56 32.92 18.72 -3.84
C MET A 56 32.78 20.21 -3.54
N ALA A 57 31.75 20.58 -2.78
CA ALA A 57 31.49 21.96 -2.37
C ALA A 57 32.40 22.46 -1.22
N GLU A 58 33.38 21.66 -0.78
CA GLU A 58 34.31 22.05 0.27
C GLU A 58 35.08 23.33 -0.13
N GLY A 59 34.83 24.43 0.58
CA GLY A 59 35.42 25.74 0.29
C GLY A 59 34.72 26.56 -0.81
N ASN A 60 33.58 26.12 -1.35
CA ASN A 60 32.80 26.88 -2.32
C ASN A 60 31.34 27.09 -1.85
N ASP A 61 31.08 28.28 -1.28
CA ASP A 61 29.77 28.64 -0.71
C ASP A 61 28.62 28.64 -1.72
N VAL A 62 28.89 28.90 -3.01
CA VAL A 62 27.86 28.91 -4.06
C VAL A 62 27.42 27.48 -4.35
N MET A 63 28.38 26.58 -4.58
CA MET A 63 28.13 25.17 -4.83
C MET A 63 27.47 24.50 -3.61
N PHE A 64 27.87 24.90 -2.40
CA PHE A 64 27.26 24.38 -1.17
C PHE A 64 25.76 24.67 -1.08
N LYS A 65 25.34 25.89 -1.44
CA LYS A 65 23.92 26.27 -1.47
C LYS A 65 23.13 25.46 -2.49
N GLU A 66 23.70 25.18 -3.66
CA GLU A 66 23.06 24.34 -4.67
C GLU A 66 22.87 22.91 -4.17
N CYS A 67 23.91 22.31 -3.55
CA CYS A 67 23.81 20.99 -2.95
C CYS A 67 22.78 20.94 -1.81
N GLN A 68 22.71 22.00 -0.99
CA GLN A 68 21.72 22.12 0.08
C GLN A 68 20.29 22.17 -0.46
N ASP A 69 20.06 22.93 -1.53
CA ASP A 69 18.74 23.07 -2.15
C ASP A 69 18.28 21.76 -2.81
N GLN A 70 19.22 21.02 -3.41
CA GLN A 70 18.98 19.67 -3.92
C GLN A 70 18.68 18.66 -2.80
N ALA A 71 19.43 18.70 -1.70
CA ALA A 71 19.18 17.85 -0.54
C ALA A 71 17.77 18.10 0.05
N LEU A 72 17.34 19.36 0.08
CA LEU A 72 16.00 19.74 0.54
C LEU A 72 14.92 19.26 -0.44
N LYS A 73 15.11 19.46 -1.75
CA LYS A 73 14.12 19.08 -2.76
C LYS A 73 13.97 17.57 -2.93
N ALA A 74 15.08 16.84 -2.98
CA ALA A 74 15.07 15.42 -3.28
C ALA A 74 14.85 14.54 -2.03
N LEU A 75 15.43 14.94 -0.89
CA LEU A 75 15.43 14.11 0.32
C LEU A 75 14.63 14.72 1.47
N ASN A 76 14.16 15.96 1.33
CA ASN A 76 13.52 16.72 2.40
C ASN A 76 14.41 16.85 3.65
N ILE A 77 15.73 16.94 3.43
CA ILE A 77 16.73 17.06 4.49
C ILE A 77 17.33 18.45 4.49
N TYR A 78 17.35 19.09 5.65
CA TYR A 78 18.11 20.32 5.87
C TYR A 78 19.57 20.00 6.23
N VAL A 79 20.49 20.41 5.37
CA VAL A 79 21.95 20.32 5.61
C VAL A 79 22.42 21.60 6.28
N ARG A 80 23.21 21.50 7.36
CA ARG A 80 23.77 22.68 8.05
C ARG A 80 25.00 23.21 7.30
N PRO A 81 25.26 24.53 7.32
CA PRO A 81 26.49 25.08 6.73
C PRO A 81 27.74 24.45 7.35
N GLY A 82 28.73 24.14 6.51
CA GLY A 82 29.97 23.46 6.92
C GLY A 82 29.83 21.94 7.14
N GLN A 83 28.69 21.35 6.80
CA GLN A 83 28.48 19.91 6.86
C GLN A 83 28.83 19.27 5.50
N TYR A 84 29.99 18.64 5.40
CA TYR A 84 30.52 18.04 4.17
C TYR A 84 30.05 16.60 3.92
N SER A 85 29.24 16.04 4.83
CA SER A 85 28.62 14.72 4.66
C SER A 85 27.29 14.62 5.39
N LEU A 86 26.38 13.79 4.88
CA LEU A 86 25.09 13.56 5.52
C LEU A 86 25.29 12.82 6.85
N ASN A 87 24.61 13.28 7.90
CA ASN A 87 24.62 12.58 9.19
C ASN A 87 23.89 11.24 9.04
N THR A 88 24.37 10.18 9.69
CA THR A 88 23.73 8.85 9.70
C THR A 88 22.24 8.93 10.06
N LYS A 89 21.85 9.84 10.95
CA LYS A 89 20.43 10.06 11.30
C LYS A 89 19.62 10.59 10.11
N GLN A 90 20.18 11.51 9.34
CA GLN A 90 19.54 12.08 8.16
C GLN A 90 19.42 11.03 7.05
N PHE A 91 20.50 10.26 6.84
CA PHE A 91 20.52 9.11 5.94
C PHE A 91 19.40 8.10 6.26
N LEU A 92 19.29 7.70 7.53
CA LEU A 92 18.28 6.74 7.95
C LEU A 92 16.87 7.29 7.75
N MET A 93 16.65 8.59 8.03
CA MET A 93 15.36 9.23 7.88
C MET A 93 14.90 9.30 6.41
N SER A 94 15.81 9.57 5.46
CA SER A 94 15.48 9.54 4.03
C SER A 94 15.07 8.16 3.52
N ILE A 95 15.64 7.09 4.08
CA ILE A 95 15.39 5.71 3.63
C ILE A 95 14.23 5.06 4.41
N ALA A 96 13.94 5.53 5.63
CA ALA A 96 12.89 4.97 6.47
C ALA A 96 11.51 5.02 5.81
N THR A 97 11.17 6.13 5.14
CA THR A 97 9.88 6.30 4.46
C THR A 97 9.63 5.27 3.35
N PRO A 98 10.52 5.12 2.34
CA PRO A 98 10.31 4.13 1.29
C PRO A 98 10.33 2.69 1.84
N ILE A 99 11.15 2.38 2.86
CA ILE A 99 11.13 1.06 3.52
C ILE A 99 9.79 0.81 4.20
N ALA A 100 9.24 1.79 4.93
CA ALA A 100 7.96 1.64 5.59
C ALA A 100 6.82 1.39 4.58
N TRP A 101 6.84 2.07 3.44
CA TRP A 101 5.89 1.83 2.35
C TRP A 101 6.03 0.42 1.76
N LEU A 102 7.26 -0.03 1.51
CA LEU A 102 7.53 -1.37 1.01
C LEU A 102 6.99 -2.43 1.99
N MET A 103 7.25 -2.28 3.29
CA MET A 103 6.74 -3.17 4.34
C MET A 103 5.21 -3.16 4.42
N PHE A 104 4.58 -1.99 4.28
CA PHE A 104 3.13 -1.87 4.22
C PHE A 104 2.56 -2.69 3.05
N TRP A 105 3.13 -2.58 1.86
CA TRP A 105 2.64 -3.32 0.69
C TRP A 105 2.87 -4.83 0.80
N ILE A 106 3.94 -5.27 1.47
CA ILE A 106 4.12 -6.70 1.82
C ILE A 106 2.96 -7.20 2.69
N VAL A 107 2.57 -6.43 3.71
CA VAL A 107 1.45 -6.80 4.59
C VAL A 107 0.13 -6.84 3.80
N VAL A 108 -0.12 -5.85 2.95
CA VAL A 108 -1.31 -5.82 2.07
C VAL A 108 -1.32 -7.01 1.12
N LEU A 109 -0.16 -7.39 0.57
CA LEU A 109 -0.02 -8.55 -0.30
C LEU A 109 -0.32 -9.85 0.46
N ALA A 110 0.19 -10.00 1.68
CA ALA A 110 -0.12 -11.14 2.55
C ALA A 110 -1.62 -11.24 2.86
N LEU A 111 -2.27 -10.11 3.17
CA LEU A 111 -3.71 -10.04 3.37
C LEU A 111 -4.49 -10.40 2.09
N GLY A 112 -4.07 -9.90 0.94
CA GLY A 112 -4.66 -10.24 -0.36
C GLY A 112 -4.59 -11.74 -0.65
N ILE A 113 -3.44 -12.38 -0.39
CA ILE A 113 -3.27 -13.83 -0.52
C ILE A 113 -4.18 -14.57 0.46
N ALA A 114 -4.24 -14.13 1.72
CA ALA A 114 -5.11 -14.74 2.72
C ALA A 114 -6.59 -14.65 2.29
N SER A 115 -7.07 -13.48 1.85
CA SER A 115 -8.43 -13.29 1.35
C SER A 115 -8.73 -14.11 0.08
N TYR A 116 -7.75 -14.25 -0.82
CA TYR A 116 -7.90 -15.07 -2.02
C TYR A 116 -8.02 -16.56 -1.69
N ARG A 117 -7.21 -17.07 -0.76
CA ARG A 117 -7.21 -18.47 -0.33
C ARG A 117 -8.42 -18.82 0.53
N HIS A 118 -8.82 -17.93 1.44
CA HIS A 118 -9.93 -18.14 2.39
C HIS A 118 -11.25 -17.52 1.91
N GLY A 119 -11.43 -17.33 0.60
CA GLY A 119 -12.56 -16.64 -0.03
C GLY A 119 -13.96 -17.27 0.12
N THR A 120 -14.26 -17.88 1.26
CA THR A 120 -15.60 -18.14 1.78
C THR A 120 -15.83 -17.25 3.00
N PHE A 121 -15.83 -15.92 2.81
CA PHE A 121 -16.31 -15.00 3.84
C PHE A 121 -17.83 -15.12 3.90
N GLU A 122 -18.31 -15.98 4.81
CA GLU A 122 -19.73 -16.02 5.20
C GLU A 122 -20.00 -14.74 6.01
N PHE A 123 -20.41 -13.65 5.36
CA PHE A 123 -20.93 -12.47 6.06
C PHE A 123 -22.29 -12.84 6.68
N PRO A 124 -22.45 -12.85 8.01
CA PRO A 124 -23.76 -12.97 8.63
C PRO A 124 -24.50 -11.66 8.40
N VAL A 125 -25.26 -11.57 7.30
CA VAL A 125 -26.15 -10.45 7.06
C VAL A 125 -27.40 -10.68 7.93
N GLU A 126 -27.43 -10.07 9.11
CA GLU A 126 -28.67 -9.91 9.88
C GLU A 126 -29.64 -9.07 9.06
N THR A 127 -30.52 -9.74 8.33
CA THR A 127 -31.67 -9.09 7.69
C THR A 127 -32.73 -8.88 8.76
N THR A 128 -32.73 -7.71 9.38
CA THR A 128 -33.93 -7.15 10.02
C THR A 128 -34.91 -6.70 8.94
N VAL A 129 -35.56 -7.65 8.27
CA VAL A 129 -36.80 -7.35 7.55
C VAL A 129 -37.83 -8.38 8.00
N GLU A 130 -38.66 -7.92 8.94
CA GLU A 130 -39.74 -8.67 9.56
C GLU A 130 -40.69 -9.32 8.54
N GLU A 131 -41.21 -10.47 8.98
CA GLU A 131 -42.29 -11.24 8.40
C GLU A 131 -43.48 -10.39 7.90
N LYS A 132 -44.05 -10.76 6.74
CA LYS A 132 -45.51 -10.95 6.66
C LYS A 132 -45.86 -12.25 5.94
N LYS A 133 -46.03 -13.30 6.76
CA LYS A 133 -46.94 -14.42 6.51
C LYS A 133 -48.30 -13.89 6.08
N LYS A 134 -48.80 -14.30 4.90
CA LYS A 134 -50.24 -14.52 4.72
C LYS A 134 -50.50 -15.94 4.24
N VAL A 135 -50.81 -16.75 5.24
CA VAL A 135 -51.57 -17.99 5.15
C VAL A 135 -52.78 -17.79 4.23
N ARG A 136 -52.93 -18.65 3.22
CA ARG A 136 -54.26 -19.10 2.82
C ARG A 136 -54.22 -20.58 2.42
N LYS A 137 -54.41 -21.41 3.44
CA LYS A 137 -55.01 -22.74 3.26
C LYS A 137 -56.29 -22.57 2.43
N ARG A 138 -56.40 -23.24 1.30
CA ARG A 138 -57.70 -23.71 0.80
C ARG A 138 -57.64 -25.24 0.78
N LYS A 139 -58.38 -25.84 1.72
CA LYS A 139 -58.73 -27.25 1.76
C LYS A 139 -59.68 -27.55 0.58
N LYS A 140 -59.40 -28.68 -0.07
CA LYS A 140 -60.26 -29.69 -0.73
C LYS A 140 -61.70 -29.29 -1.15
N ALA A 141 -62.01 -29.57 -2.40
CA ALA A 141 -63.01 -30.57 -2.77
C ALA A 141 -62.35 -31.50 -3.81
#